data_AF-A0A359DEY1-F1
#
_entry.id   AF-A0A359DEY1-F1
#
_cell.length_a   1.000
_cell.length_b   1.000
_cell.length_c   1.000
_cell.angle_alpha   90.00
_cell.angle_beta   90.00
_cell.angle_gamma   90.00
#
_symmetry.space_group_name_H-M   'P 1'
#
loop_
_entity.id
_entity.type
_entity.pdbx_description
1 polymer ?
#
loop_
_entity_poly.entity_id
_entity_poly.type
_entity_poly.pdbx_seq_one_letter_code
_entity_poly.pdbx_strand_id
1 'polypeptide(L)' 'MQKPADRRRLNNPHRAVVSAGAEAARKGLPVHACPYSHPAMRASWLKGFAQAQQLSLDL' A
#
# COMPACT_ATOMS: atom_id res chain seq x y z
N MET A 1 18.93 -18.16 21.24
CA MET A 1 18.27 -18.85 20.11
C MET A 1 17.39 -17.84 19.38
N GLN A 2 17.87 -17.25 18.28
CA GLN A 2 17.06 -16.33 17.47
C GLN A 2 16.01 -17.17 16.74
N LYS A 3 14.72 -16.99 17.09
CA LYS A 3 13.62 -17.59 16.32
C LYS A 3 13.75 -17.08 14.88
N PRO A 4 13.77 -17.96 13.85
CA PRO A 4 13.76 -17.49 12.48
C PRO A 4 12.53 -16.59 12.33
N ALA A 5 12.75 -15.32 11.98
CA ALA A 5 11.68 -14.36 11.78
C ALA A 5 10.67 -15.01 10.83
N ASP A 6 9.45 -15.23 11.33
CA ASP A 6 8.42 -15.93 10.60
C ASP A 6 8.04 -15.11 9.36
N ARG A 7 8.71 -15.37 8.23
CA ARG A 7 8.57 -14.64 6.97
C ARG A 7 7.17 -14.80 6.36
N ARG A 8 6.33 -15.71 6.89
CA ARG A 8 4.94 -15.87 6.46
C ARG A 8 4.06 -14.71 6.97
N ARG A 9 4.34 -14.13 8.15
CA ARG A 9 3.65 -12.91 8.62
C ARG A 9 3.99 -11.66 7.80
N LEU A 10 5.13 -11.66 7.11
CA LEU A 10 5.51 -10.62 6.16
C LEU A 10 4.76 -10.75 4.82
N ASN A 11 4.19 -11.92 4.53
CA ASN A 11 3.42 -12.16 3.31
C ASN A 11 1.94 -11.85 3.51
N ASN A 12 1.62 -10.69 4.10
CA ASN A 12 0.26 -10.17 4.03
C ASN A 12 0.14 -9.34 2.75
N PRO A 13 -0.53 -9.84 1.70
CA PRO A 13 -0.63 -9.15 0.41
C PRO A 13 -1.23 -7.75 0.59
N HIS A 14 -2.16 -7.55 1.54
CA HIS A 14 -2.74 -6.24 1.81
C HIS A 14 -1.71 -5.21 2.28
N ARG A 15 -0.70 -5.61 3.06
CA ARG A 15 0.37 -4.68 3.51
C ARG A 15 1.27 -4.26 2.36
N ALA A 16 1.66 -5.19 1.49
CA ALA A 16 2.43 -4.88 0.29
C ALA A 16 1.65 -3.93 -0.63
N VAL A 17 0.35 -4.18 -0.78
CA VAL A 17 -0.55 -3.39 -1.61
C VAL A 17 -0.75 -1.97 -1.05
N VAL A 18 -0.87 -1.81 0.29
CA VAL A 18 -0.87 -0.49 0.94
C VAL A 18 0.42 0.28 0.63
N SER A 19 1.58 -0.35 0.77
CA SER A 19 2.87 0.27 0.48
C SER A 19 2.98 0.72 -0.98
N ALA A 20 2.50 -0.11 -1.91
CA ALA A 20 2.45 0.23 -3.34
C ALA A 20 1.52 1.42 -3.62
N GLY A 21 0.39 1.54 -2.91
CA GLY A 21 -0.50 2.69 -2.99
C GLY A 21 0.17 3.98 -2.49
N ALA A 22 0.86 3.90 -1.35
CA ALA A 22 1.59 5.04 -0.80
C ALA A 22 2.74 5.50 -1.72
N GLU A 23 3.41 4.56 -2.38
CA GLU A 23 4.44 4.89 -3.38
C GLU A 23 3.84 5.54 -4.64
N ALA A 24 2.70 5.04 -5.13
CA ALA A 24 2.02 5.63 -6.28
C ALA A 24 1.59 7.08 -6.02
N ALA A 25 1.08 7.37 -4.82
CA ALA A 25 0.74 8.73 -4.41
C ALA A 25 1.97 9.65 -4.37
N ARG A 26 3.09 9.19 -3.79
CA ARG A 26 4.36 9.93 -3.77
C ARG A 26 4.93 10.19 -5.16
N LYS A 27 4.67 9.28 -6.11
CA LYS A 27 5.04 9.43 -7.53
C LYS A 27 4.06 10.32 -8.32
N GLY A 28 2.96 10.76 -7.72
CA GLY A 28 1.93 11.55 -8.40
C GLY A 28 1.11 10.74 -9.41
N LEU A 29 1.07 9.41 -9.30
CA LEU A 29 0.24 8.58 -10.17
C LEU A 29 -1.24 8.81 -9.85
N PRO A 30 -2.14 8.76 -10.83
CA PRO A 30 -3.56 8.93 -10.57
C PRO A 30 -4.19 7.66 -9.95
N VAL A 31 -5.27 7.84 -9.19
CA VAL A 31 -6.01 6.74 -8.52
C VAL A 31 -6.46 5.64 -9.49
N HIS A 32 -6.82 6.00 -10.72
CA HIS A 32 -7.27 5.04 -11.74
C HIS A 32 -6.15 4.15 -12.26
N ALA A 33 -4.88 4.47 -12.01
CA ALA A 33 -3.73 3.62 -12.36
C ALA A 33 -3.56 2.42 -11.41
N CYS A 34 -4.45 2.23 -10.43
CA CYS A 34 -4.45 1.07 -9.55
C CYS A 34 -4.52 -0.25 -10.37
N PRO A 35 -3.50 -1.12 -10.30
CA PRO A 35 -3.43 -2.35 -11.11
C PRO A 35 -4.30 -3.49 -10.57
N TYR A 36 -4.91 -3.33 -9.39
CA TYR A 36 -5.66 -4.39 -8.72
C TYR A 36 -7.14 -4.36 -9.10
N SER A 37 -7.62 -5.46 -9.69
CA SER A 37 -9.04 -5.68 -10.00
C SER A 37 -9.83 -6.21 -8.79
N HIS A 38 -9.17 -6.91 -7.85
CA HIS A 38 -9.85 -7.46 -6.67
C HIS A 38 -10.25 -6.34 -5.68
N PRO A 39 -11.54 -6.21 -5.28
CA PRO A 39 -12.03 -5.12 -4.45
C PRO A 39 -11.25 -4.91 -3.13
N ALA A 40 -10.99 -5.98 -2.38
CA ALA A 40 -10.23 -5.91 -1.13
C ALA A 40 -8.77 -5.42 -1.30
N MET A 41 -8.10 -5.81 -2.40
CA MET A 41 -6.75 -5.33 -2.71
C MET A 41 -6.79 -3.87 -3.15
N ARG A 42 -7.74 -3.51 -4.02
CA ARG A 42 -7.95 -2.12 -4.44
C ARG A 42 -8.21 -1.20 -3.24
N ALA A 43 -9.06 -1.61 -2.29
CA ALA A 43 -9.28 -0.86 -1.05
C ALA A 43 -8.00 -0.70 -0.22
N SER A 44 -7.17 -1.75 -0.14
CA SER A 44 -5.88 -1.70 0.55
C SER A 44 -4.91 -0.73 -0.13
N TRP A 45 -4.90 -0.71 -1.47
CA TRP A 45 -4.06 0.20 -2.25
C TRP A 45 -4.51 1.65 -2.07
N LEU A 46 -5.82 1.90 -2.20
CA LEU A 46 -6.42 3.22 -2.01
C LEU A 46 -6.16 3.77 -0.61
N LYS A 47 -6.17 2.90 0.41
CA LYS A 47 -5.82 3.30 1.79
C LYS A 47 -4.42 3.89 1.87
N GLY A 48 -3.41 3.19 1.34
CA GLY A 48 -2.03 3.70 1.34
C GLY A 48 -1.86 4.94 0.48
N PHE A 49 -2.53 4.99 -0.66
CA PHE A 49 -2.53 6.14 -1.57
C PHE A 49 -3.11 7.40 -0.91
N ALA A 50 -4.24 7.28 -0.23
CA ALA A 50 -4.86 8.39 0.51
C ALA A 50 -3.98 8.84 1.69
N GLN A 51 -3.40 7.90 2.45
CA GLN A 51 -2.49 8.22 3.56
C GLN A 51 -1.28 9.04 3.10
N ALA A 52 -0.65 8.65 1.99
CA ALA A 52 0.49 9.37 1.44
C ALA A 52 0.10 10.74 0.85
N GLN A 53 -1.05 10.86 0.20
CA GLN A 53 -1.55 12.16 -0.25
C GLN A 53 -1.87 13.11 0.91
N GLN A 54 -2.48 12.60 1.99
CA GLN A 54 -2.77 13.43 3.16
C GLN A 54 -1.48 13.97 3.80
N LEU A 55 -0.45 13.14 3.93
CA LEU A 55 0.87 13.57 4.41
C LEU A 55 1.54 14.61 3.49
N SER A 56 1.24 14.61 2.20
CA SER A 56 1.73 15.63 1.26
C SER A 56 0.93 16.94 1.32
N LEU A 57 -0.31 16.92 1.84
CA LEU A 57 -1.15 18.11 2.00
C LEU A 57 -0.89 18.85 3.32
N ASP A 58 -0.39 18.14 4.34
CA ASP A 58 0.00 18.69 5.65
C ASP A 58 1.42 19.33 5.66
N LEU A 59 2.04 19.54 4.49
CA LEU A 59 3.37 20.13 4.32
C LEU A 59 3.30 21.45 3.54
#